data_AF-A0A934CGS1-F1
#
_entry.id   AF-A0A934CGS1-F1
#
_cell.length_a   1.000
_cell.length_b   1.000
_cell.length_c   1.000
_cell.angle_alpha   90.00
_cell.angle_beta   90.00
_cell.angle_gamma   90.00
#
_symmetry.space_group_name_H-M   'P 1'
#
loop_
_entity.id
_entity.type
_entity.pdbx_description
1 polymer ?
#
loop_
_entity_poly.entity_id
_entity_poly.type
_entity_poly.pdbx_seq_one_letter_code
_entity_poly.pdbx_strand_id
1 'polypeptide(L)'
;MKNILHNLLPRWYGISWLKEEKAIVLNVYPSMRPLLECIRRDSPVVPHLQKEFEFARFTEGLNGRTFGFDDCLELSSKKDALTFKALLPKVRVQTEKNCRNCKGSKRDEMLDDECLSCRGTGKEWKYDWQKPFALSVTLGLILMQLEFPEEFPENPDRRQFLTVRLYTAKGTHGGELSGIYSIPVMRWLAIKTQGTQIPEMTEAMKTAHTQMLGEPFFTDKFRASIDSSGGWLNVECSDCSLHPSSPFRQDRGCEFSSHNSDSPAQQLALLAGLAALHDRVDKELY
;
A
#
# COMPACT_ATOMS: atom_id res chain seq x y z
N MET A 1 -14.49 -1.65 23.03
CA MET A 1 -13.22 -2.04 22.37
C MET A 1 -12.38 -0.78 22.21
N LYS A 2 -11.09 -0.79 22.59
CA LYS A 2 -10.20 0.37 22.41
C LYS A 2 -9.79 0.48 20.94
N ASN A 3 -9.70 1.68 20.39
CA ASN A 3 -9.24 1.89 19.01
C ASN A 3 -8.45 3.21 18.89
N ILE A 4 -7.63 3.34 17.83
CA ILE A 4 -6.78 4.53 17.65
C ILE A 4 -7.55 5.78 17.24
N LEU A 5 -8.83 5.62 16.90
CA LEU A 5 -9.74 6.71 16.63
C LEU A 5 -9.98 7.52 17.92
N HIS A 6 -10.10 6.88 19.07
CA HIS A 6 -10.40 7.56 20.34
C HIS A 6 -9.31 7.46 21.41
N ASN A 7 -8.30 6.61 21.21
CA ASN A 7 -7.33 6.28 22.24
C ASN A 7 -5.90 6.41 21.72
N LEU A 8 -5.01 6.86 22.61
CA LEU A 8 -3.56 6.80 22.39
C LEU A 8 -3.04 5.41 22.71
N LEU A 9 -3.03 4.54 21.72
CA LEU A 9 -2.61 3.16 21.89
C LEU A 9 -1.11 2.97 21.60
N PRO A 10 -0.43 2.05 22.30
CA PRO A 10 0.92 1.59 21.95
C PRO A 10 0.99 1.14 20.50
N ARG A 11 2.15 1.26 19.84
CA ARG A 11 2.34 0.77 18.47
C ARG A 11 2.45 -0.75 18.47
N TRP A 12 1.57 -1.44 17.74
CA TRP A 12 1.61 -2.89 17.58
C TRP A 12 2.07 -3.35 16.19
N TYR A 13 2.02 -2.45 15.21
CA TYR A 13 2.80 -2.59 13.98
C TYR A 13 3.18 -1.23 13.40
N GLY A 14 4.23 -1.20 12.60
CA GLY A 14 4.61 -0.04 11.77
C GLY A 14 4.67 -0.44 10.31
N ILE A 15 4.44 0.53 9.44
CA ILE A 15 4.60 0.36 7.99
C ILE A 15 5.62 1.39 7.47
N SER A 16 6.54 0.96 6.61
CA SER A 16 7.66 1.77 6.13
C SER A 16 7.89 1.59 4.64
N TRP A 17 8.46 2.61 4.00
CA TRP A 17 8.79 2.60 2.57
C TRP A 17 10.30 2.55 2.34
N LEU A 18 10.78 1.47 1.73
CA LEU A 18 12.18 1.33 1.30
C LEU A 18 12.31 1.75 -0.16
N LYS A 19 12.62 3.04 -0.39
CA LYS A 19 12.72 3.65 -1.72
C LYS A 19 13.65 2.91 -2.67
N GLU A 20 14.87 2.61 -2.22
CA GLU A 20 15.91 1.97 -3.06
C GLU A 20 15.51 0.56 -3.50
N GLU A 21 14.85 -0.19 -2.62
CA GLU A 21 14.41 -1.55 -2.88
C GLU A 21 13.01 -1.61 -3.52
N LYS A 22 12.31 -0.46 -3.55
CA LYS A 22 10.91 -0.34 -3.98
C LYS A 22 10.03 -1.33 -3.24
N ALA A 23 10.15 -1.32 -1.91
CA ALA A 23 9.50 -2.28 -1.03
C ALA A 23 8.69 -1.60 0.06
N ILE A 24 7.53 -2.19 0.36
CA ILE A 24 6.76 -1.86 1.56
C ILE A 24 7.21 -2.81 2.66
N VAL A 25 7.45 -2.29 3.85
CA VAL A 25 7.88 -3.08 5.01
C VAL A 25 6.85 -2.96 6.10
N LEU A 26 6.35 -4.10 6.57
CA LEU A 26 5.45 -4.19 7.72
C LEU A 26 6.23 -4.80 8.88
N ASN A 27 6.45 -4.01 9.94
CA ASN A 27 7.09 -4.45 11.16
C ASN A 27 6.03 -4.73 12.21
N VAL A 28 5.87 -5.98 12.60
CA VAL A 28 4.88 -6.45 13.56
C VAL A 28 5.56 -6.76 14.88
N TYR A 29 5.04 -6.20 15.97
CA TYR A 29 5.64 -6.38 17.29
C TYR A 29 5.43 -7.82 17.79
N PRO A 30 6.34 -8.38 18.61
CA PRO A 30 6.28 -9.78 19.02
C PRO A 30 4.96 -10.20 19.69
N SER A 31 4.31 -9.31 20.46
CA SER A 31 3.02 -9.61 21.09
C SER A 31 1.89 -9.85 20.10
N MET A 32 2.01 -9.39 18.85
CA MET A 32 1.00 -9.59 17.80
C MET A 32 1.21 -10.89 17.02
N ARG A 33 2.31 -11.60 17.27
CA ARG A 33 2.64 -12.85 16.59
C ARG A 33 1.51 -13.90 16.67
N PRO A 34 0.85 -14.13 17.82
CA PRO A 34 -0.23 -15.11 17.90
C PRO A 34 -1.40 -14.83 16.94
N LEU A 35 -1.73 -13.56 16.69
CA LEU A 35 -2.79 -13.17 15.75
C LEU A 35 -2.45 -13.61 14.31
N LEU A 36 -1.18 -13.57 13.95
CA LEU A 36 -0.71 -13.97 12.62
C LEU A 36 -0.60 -15.47 12.45
N GLU A 37 -0.41 -16.22 13.55
CA GLU A 37 -0.40 -17.69 13.53
C GLU A 37 -1.79 -18.28 13.22
N CYS A 38 -2.86 -17.49 13.32
CA CYS A 38 -4.21 -17.84 12.88
C CYS A 38 -4.36 -17.85 11.34
N ILE A 39 -3.45 -17.22 10.60
CA ILE A 39 -3.46 -17.22 9.13
C ILE A 39 -2.84 -18.53 8.63
N ARG A 40 -3.67 -19.58 8.62
CA ARG A 40 -3.27 -20.95 8.28
C ARG A 40 -3.86 -21.40 6.96
N ARG A 41 -3.20 -22.34 6.29
CA ARG A 41 -3.63 -22.92 5.02
C ARG A 41 -5.01 -23.57 5.08
N ASP A 42 -5.38 -24.11 6.24
CA ASP A 42 -6.68 -24.75 6.50
C ASP A 42 -7.79 -23.76 6.91
N SER A 43 -7.47 -22.48 7.15
CA SER A 43 -8.47 -21.45 7.39
C SER A 43 -9.34 -21.26 6.15
N PRO A 44 -10.69 -21.28 6.22
CA PRO A 44 -11.57 -21.27 5.05
C PRO A 44 -11.31 -20.13 4.05
N VAL A 45 -10.81 -18.99 4.54
CA VAL A 45 -10.48 -17.83 3.70
C VAL A 45 -9.30 -18.13 2.75
N VAL A 46 -8.33 -18.95 3.16
CA VAL A 46 -7.12 -19.21 2.36
C VAL A 46 -7.42 -20.06 1.13
N PRO A 47 -8.08 -21.25 1.21
CA PRO A 47 -8.48 -22.01 0.03
C PRO A 47 -9.44 -21.25 -0.88
N HIS A 48 -10.32 -20.43 -0.30
CA HIS A 48 -11.23 -19.58 -1.09
C HIS A 48 -10.44 -18.60 -1.97
N LEU A 49 -9.56 -17.79 -1.37
CA LEU A 49 -8.73 -16.82 -2.08
C LEU A 49 -7.75 -17.52 -3.04
N GLN A 50 -7.15 -18.64 -2.64
CA GLN A 50 -6.26 -19.43 -3.50
C GLN A 50 -6.97 -19.85 -4.79
N LYS A 51 -8.22 -20.30 -4.68
CA LYS A 51 -9.06 -20.67 -5.84
C LYS A 51 -9.48 -19.44 -6.64
N GLU A 52 -9.96 -18.39 -5.98
CA GLU A 52 -10.47 -17.18 -6.62
C GLU A 52 -9.43 -16.51 -7.51
N PHE A 53 -8.20 -16.39 -7.01
CA PHE A 53 -7.09 -15.73 -7.70
C PHE A 53 -6.15 -16.69 -8.41
N GLU A 54 -6.45 -17.99 -8.41
CA GLU A 54 -5.64 -19.04 -9.05
C GLU A 54 -4.19 -19.03 -8.55
N PHE A 55 -3.97 -18.74 -7.26
CA PHE A 55 -2.63 -18.77 -6.66
C PHE A 55 -2.10 -20.21 -6.63
N ALA A 56 -0.82 -20.39 -6.92
CA ALA A 56 -0.21 -21.69 -7.01
C ALA A 56 -0.05 -22.33 -5.63
N ARG A 57 0.28 -21.52 -4.61
CA ARG A 57 0.42 -21.99 -3.22
C ARG A 57 0.21 -20.89 -2.20
N PHE A 58 -0.04 -21.32 -0.96
CA PHE A 58 0.05 -20.50 0.23
C PHE A 58 1.17 -21.03 1.14
N THR A 59 2.15 -20.17 1.44
CA THR A 59 3.23 -20.44 2.38
C THR A 59 2.88 -19.89 3.75
N GLU A 60 2.65 -20.77 4.71
CA GLU A 60 2.35 -20.43 6.10
C GLU A 60 3.58 -20.55 7.00
N GLY A 61 3.47 -20.03 8.22
CA GLY A 61 4.50 -20.13 9.26
C GLY A 61 5.45 -18.93 9.32
N LEU A 62 5.66 -18.43 10.54
CA LEU A 62 6.41 -17.18 10.78
C LEU A 62 7.92 -17.38 11.00
N ASN A 63 8.38 -18.64 10.95
CA ASN A 63 9.80 -19.01 11.07
C ASN A 63 10.48 -19.25 9.71
N GLY A 64 9.73 -19.12 8.61
CA GLY A 64 10.22 -19.34 7.25
C GLY A 64 11.00 -18.14 6.70
N ARG A 65 11.41 -18.26 5.43
CA ARG A 65 11.99 -17.15 4.65
C ARG A 65 10.93 -16.33 3.91
N THR A 66 9.77 -16.92 3.66
CA THR A 66 8.69 -16.33 2.89
C THR A 66 7.34 -16.59 3.55
N PHE A 67 6.35 -15.77 3.24
CA PHE A 67 4.98 -15.90 3.74
C PHE A 67 3.96 -15.45 2.69
N GLY A 68 2.78 -16.06 2.72
CA GLY A 68 1.64 -15.65 1.92
C GLY A 68 1.46 -16.41 0.62
N PHE A 69 0.59 -15.86 -0.24
CA PHE A 69 0.33 -16.41 -1.56
C PHE A 69 1.55 -16.24 -2.47
N ASP A 70 1.91 -17.30 -3.19
CA ASP A 70 3.01 -17.32 -4.16
C ASP A 70 4.34 -16.74 -3.63
N ASP A 71 4.59 -16.89 -2.32
CA ASP A 71 5.78 -16.38 -1.61
C ASP A 71 6.02 -14.88 -1.78
N CYS A 72 4.95 -14.09 -1.84
CA CYS A 72 5.04 -12.66 -2.15
C CYS A 72 5.71 -11.80 -1.07
N LEU A 73 5.85 -12.30 0.17
CA LEU A 73 6.51 -11.58 1.26
C LEU A 73 7.79 -12.29 1.69
N GLU A 74 8.87 -11.52 1.81
CA GLU A 74 10.10 -11.94 2.48
C GLU A 74 9.94 -11.76 4.00
N LEU A 75 10.28 -12.80 4.76
CA LEU A 75 10.26 -12.78 6.22
C LEU A 75 11.66 -12.59 6.79
N SER A 76 11.75 -11.72 7.80
CA SER A 76 12.90 -11.70 8.69
C SER A 76 12.45 -11.43 10.12
N SER A 77 13.10 -12.09 11.08
CA SER A 77 12.92 -11.79 12.50
C SER A 77 14.10 -10.96 12.96
N LYS A 78 13.84 -9.72 13.39
CA LYS A 78 14.80 -8.91 14.16
C LYS A 78 14.40 -9.00 15.63
N LYS A 79 15.34 -8.73 16.55
CA LYS A 79 15.10 -8.87 18.01
C LYS A 79 13.80 -8.22 18.49
N ASP A 80 13.38 -7.12 17.85
CA ASP A 80 12.27 -6.30 18.32
C ASP A 80 11.00 -6.38 17.44
N ALA A 81 11.04 -7.11 16.32
CA ALA A 81 9.90 -7.23 15.41
C ALA A 81 10.02 -8.40 14.43
N LEU A 82 8.85 -8.94 14.05
CA LEU A 82 8.67 -9.74 12.86
C LEU A 82 8.48 -8.81 11.66
N THR A 83 9.37 -8.88 10.68
CA THR A 83 9.37 -8.00 9.52
C THR A 83 8.89 -8.76 8.28
N PHE A 84 7.84 -8.26 7.66
CA PHE A 84 7.40 -8.66 6.33
C PHE A 84 7.84 -7.60 5.33
N LYS A 85 8.56 -8.02 4.29
CA LYS A 85 9.01 -7.14 3.21
C LYS A 85 8.33 -7.53 1.91
N ALA A 86 7.65 -6.56 1.33
CA ALA A 86 6.86 -6.66 0.11
C ALA A 86 7.57 -5.93 -1.03
N LEU A 87 8.32 -6.67 -1.85
CA LEU A 87 8.93 -6.12 -3.06
C LEU A 87 7.85 -5.85 -4.10
N LEU A 88 7.78 -4.62 -4.63
CA LEU A 88 6.77 -4.28 -5.62
C LEU A 88 7.09 -4.94 -6.99
N PRO A 89 6.19 -5.79 -7.51
CA PRO A 89 6.42 -6.49 -8.78
C PRO A 89 6.29 -5.54 -9.97
N LYS A 90 6.77 -5.95 -11.14
CA LYS A 90 6.40 -5.30 -12.41
C LYS A 90 5.10 -5.90 -12.90
N VAL A 91 4.08 -5.08 -13.11
CA VAL A 91 2.80 -5.49 -13.72
C VAL A 91 2.92 -5.39 -15.23
N ARG A 92 3.34 -4.23 -15.72
CA ARG A 92 3.48 -3.95 -17.14
C ARG A 92 4.84 -4.44 -17.62
N VAL A 93 4.84 -5.49 -18.44
CA VAL A 93 6.05 -6.15 -18.94
C VAL A 93 6.11 -6.06 -20.45
N GLN A 94 7.25 -5.62 -20.97
CA GLN A 94 7.47 -5.55 -22.41
C GLN A 94 7.62 -6.96 -22.98
N THR A 95 7.07 -7.18 -24.16
CA THR A 95 7.20 -8.45 -24.90
C THR A 95 8.18 -8.30 -26.06
N GLU A 96 8.59 -9.42 -26.64
CA GLU A 96 9.42 -9.40 -27.86
C GLU A 96 8.61 -9.12 -29.14
N LYS A 97 7.28 -9.18 -29.07
CA LYS A 97 6.40 -8.95 -30.22
C LYS A 97 6.37 -7.48 -30.59
N ASN A 98 6.31 -7.19 -31.89
CA ASN A 98 6.15 -5.83 -32.37
C ASN A 98 4.81 -5.26 -31.93
N CYS A 99 4.79 -3.97 -31.59
CA CYS A 99 3.57 -3.25 -31.25
C CYS A 99 2.54 -3.40 -32.36
N ARG A 100 1.30 -3.81 -32.03
CA ARG A 100 0.19 -3.90 -33.01
C ARG A 100 -0.10 -2.59 -33.73
N ASN A 101 0.05 -1.46 -33.03
CA ASN A 101 -0.33 -0.17 -33.57
C ASN A 101 0.71 0.36 -34.56
N CYS A 102 1.98 0.51 -34.14
CA CYS A 102 3.06 1.02 -34.99
C CYS A 102 3.81 -0.06 -35.79
N LYS A 103 3.46 -1.34 -35.63
CA LYS A 103 4.13 -2.50 -36.26
C LYS A 103 5.65 -2.54 -36.03
N GLY A 104 6.14 -1.89 -34.97
CA GLY A 104 7.57 -1.79 -34.66
C GLY A 104 8.25 -0.50 -35.12
N SER A 105 7.57 0.39 -35.84
CA SER A 105 8.13 1.66 -36.32
C SER A 105 8.43 2.66 -35.20
N LYS A 106 7.88 2.42 -33.99
CA LYS A 106 7.97 3.28 -32.80
C LYS A 106 7.19 4.60 -32.89
N ARG A 107 6.63 4.92 -34.06
CA ARG A 107 5.90 6.16 -34.32
C ARG A 107 4.42 5.93 -34.58
N ASP A 108 3.60 6.90 -34.21
CA ASP A 108 2.21 7.01 -34.64
C ASP A 108 2.17 7.81 -35.95
N GLU A 109 1.69 7.20 -37.02
CA GLU A 109 1.66 7.85 -38.35
C GLU A 109 0.66 9.01 -38.41
N MET A 110 -0.37 9.04 -37.56
CA MET A 110 -1.37 10.11 -37.57
C MET A 110 -0.95 11.33 -36.77
N LEU A 111 -0.15 11.13 -35.71
CA LEU A 111 0.31 12.20 -34.83
C LEU A 111 1.73 12.69 -35.14
N ASP A 112 2.47 11.99 -36.02
CA ASP A 112 3.92 12.15 -36.26
C ASP A 112 4.74 12.22 -34.95
N ASP A 113 4.33 11.44 -33.96
CA ASP A 113 4.92 11.41 -32.63
C ASP A 113 5.19 9.96 -32.19
N GLU A 114 5.76 9.77 -31.00
CA GLU A 114 5.93 8.46 -30.40
C GLU A 114 4.61 7.70 -30.32
N CYS A 115 4.64 6.43 -30.73
CA CYS A 115 3.44 5.58 -30.70
C CYS A 115 2.95 5.42 -29.26
N LEU A 116 1.79 6.00 -28.92
CA LEU A 116 1.23 6.02 -27.56
C LEU A 116 1.03 4.62 -26.97
N SER A 117 0.72 3.62 -27.81
CA SER A 117 0.50 2.23 -27.36
C SER A 117 1.78 1.57 -26.84
N CYS A 118 2.92 1.80 -27.51
CA CYS A 118 4.20 1.21 -27.12
C CYS A 118 5.16 2.19 -26.44
N ARG A 119 4.82 3.48 -26.46
CA ARG A 119 5.62 4.61 -25.99
C ARG A 119 7.03 4.60 -26.56
N GLY A 120 7.13 4.65 -27.89
CA GLY A 120 8.42 4.69 -28.59
C GLY A 120 9.24 3.39 -28.54
N THR A 121 8.85 2.36 -27.79
CA THR A 121 9.63 1.10 -27.71
C THR A 121 9.52 0.25 -28.98
N GLY A 122 8.40 0.36 -29.71
CA GLY A 122 8.09 -0.49 -30.87
C GLY A 122 7.62 -1.90 -30.48
N LYS A 123 7.45 -2.19 -29.20
CA LYS A 123 7.08 -3.52 -28.69
C LYS A 123 5.73 -3.53 -27.99
N GLU A 124 5.06 -4.68 -28.05
CA GLU A 124 3.82 -4.92 -27.30
C GLU A 124 4.10 -5.01 -25.80
N TRP A 125 3.11 -4.59 -25.00
CA TRP A 125 3.11 -4.73 -23.55
C TRP A 125 2.11 -5.81 -23.15
N LYS A 126 2.47 -6.62 -22.15
CA LYS A 126 1.54 -7.51 -21.43
C LYS A 126 1.42 -7.05 -19.97
N TYR A 127 0.29 -7.40 -19.35
CA TYR A 127 0.05 -7.13 -17.94
C TYR A 127 0.04 -8.46 -17.17
N ASP A 128 0.93 -8.59 -16.20
CA ASP A 128 1.01 -9.73 -15.28
C ASP A 128 0.51 -9.27 -13.91
N TRP A 129 -0.74 -9.63 -13.60
CA TRP A 129 -1.41 -9.22 -12.37
C TRP A 129 -1.25 -10.22 -11.22
N GLN A 130 -0.67 -11.40 -11.47
CA GLN A 130 -0.65 -12.48 -10.50
C GLN A 130 0.08 -12.10 -9.21
N LYS A 131 1.31 -11.60 -9.35
CA LYS A 131 2.14 -11.16 -8.21
C LYS A 131 1.54 -9.98 -7.45
N PRO A 132 1.04 -8.91 -8.11
CA PRO A 132 0.31 -7.84 -7.43
C PRO A 132 -0.88 -8.33 -6.61
N PHE A 133 -1.69 -9.24 -7.16
CA PHE A 133 -2.82 -9.83 -6.43
C PHE A 133 -2.34 -10.63 -5.22
N ALA A 134 -1.37 -11.52 -5.39
CA ALA A 134 -0.80 -12.32 -4.30
C ALA A 134 -0.31 -11.43 -3.16
N LEU A 135 0.40 -10.35 -3.51
CA LEU A 135 0.93 -9.40 -2.55
C LEU A 135 -0.16 -8.61 -1.82
N SER A 136 -1.11 -8.03 -2.56
CA SER A 136 -2.18 -7.22 -1.98
C SER A 136 -3.11 -8.04 -1.08
N VAL A 137 -3.51 -9.23 -1.53
CA VAL A 137 -4.36 -10.14 -0.75
C VAL A 137 -3.63 -10.62 0.51
N THR A 138 -2.36 -10.98 0.41
CA THR A 138 -1.57 -11.41 1.59
C THR A 138 -1.44 -10.28 2.62
N LEU A 139 -1.12 -9.06 2.17
CA LEU A 139 -1.07 -7.90 3.07
C LEU A 139 -2.43 -7.62 3.72
N GLY A 140 -3.53 -7.75 2.95
CA GLY A 140 -4.89 -7.62 3.48
C GLY A 140 -5.21 -8.63 4.58
N LEU A 141 -4.84 -9.90 4.39
CA LEU A 141 -5.02 -10.93 5.43
C LEU A 141 -4.26 -10.58 6.72
N ILE A 142 -3.01 -10.14 6.60
CA ILE A 142 -2.19 -9.74 7.75
C ILE A 142 -2.81 -8.54 8.46
N LEU A 143 -3.14 -7.48 7.71
CA LEU A 143 -3.69 -6.25 8.25
C LEU A 143 -5.06 -6.45 8.92
N MET A 144 -5.88 -7.36 8.39
CA MET A 144 -7.16 -7.75 8.99
C MET A 144 -6.96 -8.38 10.37
N GLN A 145 -5.96 -9.25 10.55
CA GLN A 145 -5.66 -9.82 11.88
C GLN A 145 -5.12 -8.76 12.84
N LEU A 146 -4.36 -7.78 12.33
CA LEU A 146 -3.78 -6.71 13.14
C LEU A 146 -4.76 -5.58 13.45
N GLU A 147 -5.98 -5.58 12.91
CA GLU A 147 -6.92 -4.47 13.10
C GLU A 147 -7.42 -4.36 14.55
N PHE A 148 -7.66 -5.50 15.20
CA PHE A 148 -8.27 -5.58 16.52
C PHE A 148 -7.42 -6.41 17.48
N PRO A 149 -6.28 -5.88 17.93
CA PRO A 149 -5.47 -6.58 18.92
C PRO A 149 -6.21 -6.68 20.26
N GLU A 150 -6.23 -7.89 20.85
CA GLU A 150 -6.80 -8.11 22.18
C GLU A 150 -5.89 -7.56 23.28
N GLU A 151 -4.58 -7.66 23.07
CA GLU A 151 -3.53 -7.17 23.94
C GLU A 151 -2.65 -6.16 23.20
N PHE A 152 -2.17 -5.13 23.90
CA PHE A 152 -1.26 -4.14 23.32
C PHE A 152 0.16 -4.37 23.83
N PRO A 153 1.21 -4.07 23.03
CA PRO A 153 2.57 -4.07 23.53
C PRO A 153 2.71 -3.18 24.76
N GLU A 154 3.54 -3.62 25.71
CA GLU A 154 3.76 -2.90 26.96
C GLU A 154 4.50 -1.56 26.75
N ASN A 155 5.17 -1.37 25.61
CA ASN A 155 5.95 -0.16 25.32
C ASN A 155 5.02 1.05 25.07
N PRO A 156 4.85 1.96 26.04
CA PRO A 156 3.92 3.08 25.92
C PRO A 156 4.53 4.25 25.14
N ASP A 157 5.83 4.21 24.87
CA ASP A 157 6.58 5.35 24.36
C ASP A 157 6.28 5.58 22.89
N ARG A 158 6.10 4.50 22.11
CA ARG A 158 5.72 4.57 20.69
C ARG A 158 4.23 4.39 20.50
N ARG A 159 3.58 5.33 19.82
CA ARG A 159 2.15 5.27 19.50
C ARG A 159 1.89 4.64 18.13
N GLN A 160 0.75 3.95 18.02
CA GLN A 160 0.24 3.50 16.72
C GLN A 160 -0.19 4.73 15.91
N PHE A 161 0.32 4.84 14.68
CA PHE A 161 0.02 5.99 13.82
C PHE A 161 -1.15 5.77 12.87
N LEU A 162 -1.22 4.58 12.29
CA LEU A 162 -2.18 4.23 11.26
C LEU A 162 -2.74 2.85 11.55
N THR A 163 -4.03 2.64 11.31
CA THR A 163 -4.53 1.32 10.95
C THR A 163 -4.89 1.33 9.48
N VAL A 164 -4.61 0.24 8.77
CA VAL A 164 -4.88 0.12 7.34
C VAL A 164 -5.72 -1.13 7.12
N ARG A 165 -6.76 -1.00 6.31
CA ARG A 165 -7.58 -2.07 5.78
C ARG A 165 -7.33 -2.16 4.30
N LEU A 166 -7.15 -3.37 3.83
CA LEU A 166 -6.88 -3.64 2.43
C LEU A 166 -7.77 -4.81 1.98
N TYR A 167 -8.68 -4.52 1.06
CA TYR A 167 -9.56 -5.50 0.46
C TYR A 167 -9.29 -5.58 -1.03
N THR A 168 -9.04 -6.77 -1.56
CA THR A 168 -8.72 -6.98 -2.97
C THR A 168 -9.62 -8.07 -3.54
N ALA A 169 -10.29 -7.74 -4.64
CA ALA A 169 -11.18 -8.59 -5.43
C ALA A 169 -10.92 -8.33 -6.93
N LYS A 170 -11.40 -9.24 -7.79
CA LYS A 170 -11.34 -9.09 -9.25
C LYS A 170 -12.49 -8.19 -9.75
N GLY A 171 -12.23 -7.44 -10.82
CA GLY A 171 -13.25 -6.65 -11.54
C GLY A 171 -13.28 -5.16 -11.18
N THR A 172 -14.21 -4.43 -11.80
CA THR A 172 -14.41 -2.99 -11.58
C THR A 172 -14.89 -2.76 -10.14
N HIS A 173 -14.27 -1.82 -9.41
CA HIS A 173 -14.48 -1.62 -7.97
C HIS A 173 -14.03 -2.79 -7.08
N GLY A 174 -13.16 -3.66 -7.61
CA GLY A 174 -12.67 -4.82 -6.87
C GLY A 174 -11.75 -4.49 -5.70
N GLY A 175 -11.26 -3.26 -5.55
CA GLY A 175 -10.29 -2.92 -4.51
C GLY A 175 -10.74 -1.76 -3.61
N GLU A 176 -10.46 -1.90 -2.31
CA GLU A 176 -10.55 -0.81 -1.34
C GLU A 176 -9.29 -0.74 -0.48
N LEU A 177 -8.80 0.48 -0.25
CA LEU A 177 -7.83 0.79 0.79
C LEU A 177 -8.46 1.83 1.72
N SER A 178 -8.59 1.49 3.00
CA SER A 178 -9.17 2.39 4.00
C SER A 178 -8.45 2.26 5.33
N GLY A 179 -8.84 3.02 6.34
CA GLY A 179 -8.16 2.95 7.63
C GLY A 179 -8.44 4.13 8.54
N ILE A 180 -7.57 4.28 9.54
CA ILE A 180 -7.66 5.36 10.54
C ILE A 180 -6.30 6.02 10.68
N TYR A 181 -6.26 7.34 10.53
CA TYR A 181 -5.21 8.19 11.05
C TYR A 181 -5.41 8.37 12.56
N SER A 182 -4.43 8.00 13.36
CA SER A 182 -4.49 8.13 14.83
C SER A 182 -4.46 9.59 15.31
N ILE A 183 -4.77 9.81 16.59
CA ILE A 183 -4.68 11.14 17.23
C ILE A 183 -3.30 11.80 17.03
N PRO A 184 -2.14 11.13 17.24
CA PRO A 184 -0.83 11.74 16.98
C PRO A 184 -0.65 12.21 15.53
N VAL A 185 -1.09 11.42 14.54
CA VAL A 185 -1.02 11.80 13.13
C VAL A 185 -1.91 13.00 12.85
N MET A 186 -3.14 13.01 13.37
CA MET A 186 -4.06 14.14 13.18
C MET A 186 -3.52 15.42 13.79
N ARG A 187 -2.92 15.36 14.98
CA ARG A 187 -2.24 16.52 15.59
C ARG A 187 -1.06 16.99 14.77
N TRP A 188 -0.26 16.07 14.25
CA TRP A 188 0.87 16.37 13.38
C TRP A 188 0.43 17.07 12.08
N LEU A 189 -0.68 16.61 11.47
CA LEU A 189 -1.27 17.26 10.29
C LEU A 189 -1.85 18.64 10.63
N ALA A 190 -2.49 18.78 11.79
CA ALA A 190 -3.19 20.00 12.20
C ALA A 190 -2.29 21.23 12.34
N ILE A 191 -1.02 21.03 12.70
CA ILE A 191 -0.05 22.11 12.89
C ILE A 191 0.58 22.59 11.57
N LYS A 192 0.33 21.90 10.46
CA LYS A 192 0.83 22.31 9.14
C LYS A 192 -0.11 23.34 8.51
N THR A 193 0.44 24.22 7.69
CA THR A 193 -0.35 25.23 6.98
C THR A 193 -1.12 24.62 5.81
N GLN A 194 -2.26 25.21 5.47
CA GLN A 194 -2.98 24.84 4.24
C GLN A 194 -2.06 24.98 3.02
N GLY A 195 -2.15 24.03 2.09
CA GLY A 195 -1.30 23.91 0.91
C GLY A 195 0.02 23.19 1.16
N THR A 196 0.35 22.83 2.41
CA THR A 196 1.56 22.07 2.72
C THR A 196 1.54 20.75 1.96
N GLN A 197 2.56 20.52 1.14
CA GLN A 197 2.80 19.28 0.44
C GLN A 197 3.53 18.28 1.33
N ILE A 198 3.30 16.99 1.13
CA ILE A 198 4.03 15.88 1.76
C ILE A 198 4.82 15.15 0.66
N PRO A 199 5.97 15.69 0.23
CA PRO A 199 6.69 15.18 -0.93
C PRO A 199 7.14 13.73 -0.77
N GLU A 200 7.42 13.27 0.46
CA GLU A 200 7.77 11.88 0.73
C GLU A 200 6.68 10.89 0.31
N MET A 201 5.41 11.23 0.55
CA MET A 201 4.27 10.43 0.10
C MET A 201 4.17 10.45 -1.43
N THR A 202 4.21 11.65 -2.03
CA THR A 202 4.12 11.82 -3.49
C THR A 202 5.18 11.00 -4.21
N GLU A 203 6.44 11.09 -3.77
CA GLU A 203 7.55 10.36 -4.37
C GLU A 203 7.46 8.85 -4.17
N ALA A 204 6.98 8.38 -3.01
CA ALA A 204 6.77 6.96 -2.76
C ALA A 204 5.68 6.37 -3.68
N MET A 205 4.54 7.05 -3.78
CA MET A 205 3.44 6.65 -4.68
C MET A 205 3.89 6.63 -6.14
N LYS A 206 4.58 7.69 -6.59
CA LYS A 206 5.10 7.77 -7.95
C LYS A 206 6.11 6.66 -8.24
N THR A 207 7.05 6.42 -7.33
CA THR A 207 8.05 5.36 -7.47
C THR A 207 7.40 3.98 -7.53
N ALA A 208 6.44 3.71 -6.64
CA ALA A 208 5.68 2.46 -6.61
C ALA A 208 4.88 2.25 -7.90
N HIS A 209 4.14 3.28 -8.33
CA HIS A 209 3.36 3.24 -9.56
C HIS A 209 4.28 3.00 -10.78
N THR A 210 5.36 3.77 -10.91
CA THR A 210 6.31 3.62 -12.02
C THR A 210 6.96 2.25 -12.04
N GLN A 211 7.28 1.67 -10.88
CA GLN A 211 7.82 0.32 -10.77
C GLN A 211 6.83 -0.74 -11.32
N MET A 212 5.54 -0.59 -11.01
CA MET A 212 4.51 -1.55 -11.39
C MET A 212 4.03 -1.36 -12.83
N LEU A 213 3.71 -0.12 -13.22
CA LEU A 213 2.97 0.20 -14.44
C LEU A 213 3.79 1.00 -15.47
N GLY A 214 5.04 1.37 -15.13
CA GLY A 214 5.88 2.28 -15.92
C GLY A 214 5.51 3.75 -15.67
N GLU A 215 6.27 4.66 -16.30
CA GLU A 215 6.07 6.10 -16.11
C GLU A 215 4.61 6.52 -16.37
N PRO A 216 3.99 7.38 -15.56
CA PRO A 216 2.68 7.92 -15.91
C PRO A 216 2.81 8.82 -17.15
N PHE A 217 1.76 8.92 -17.96
CA PHE A 217 1.71 9.92 -19.04
C PHE A 217 1.63 11.35 -18.48
N PHE A 218 0.98 11.50 -17.33
CA PHE A 218 0.71 12.76 -16.65
C PHE A 218 1.33 12.70 -15.25
N THR A 219 2.38 13.47 -15.02
CA THR A 219 3.15 13.47 -13.76
C THR A 219 2.50 14.28 -12.66
N ASP A 220 1.60 15.20 -13.02
CA ASP A 220 0.77 16.03 -12.14
C ASP A 220 -0.29 15.23 -11.38
N LYS A 221 -0.53 13.97 -11.74
CA LYS A 221 -1.49 13.08 -11.07
C LYS A 221 -0.98 12.46 -9.75
N PHE A 222 0.14 12.91 -9.21
CA PHE A 222 0.65 12.45 -7.91
C PHE A 222 0.75 13.65 -6.98
N ARG A 223 -0.03 13.62 -5.89
CA ARG A 223 -0.07 14.71 -4.92
C ARG A 223 -0.41 14.17 -3.54
N ALA A 224 0.22 14.70 -2.52
CA ALA A 224 -0.21 14.54 -1.13
C ALA A 224 -0.11 15.91 -0.46
N SER A 225 -1.23 16.46 -0.04
CA SER A 225 -1.28 17.82 0.50
C SER A 225 -2.35 18.02 1.54
N ILE A 226 -2.13 19.04 2.37
CA ILE A 226 -3.07 19.48 3.39
C ILE A 226 -3.93 20.59 2.81
N ASP A 227 -5.13 20.24 2.35
CA ASP A 227 -5.93 21.11 1.50
C ASP A 227 -6.86 22.05 2.28
N SER A 228 -7.05 21.80 3.57
CA SER A 228 -7.85 22.65 4.46
C SER A 228 -7.16 22.89 5.79
N SER A 229 -7.50 23.99 6.44
CA SER A 229 -7.05 24.30 7.78
C SER A 229 -7.48 23.19 8.75
N GLY A 230 -6.57 22.75 9.61
CA GLY A 230 -6.78 21.59 10.47
C GLY A 230 -6.40 20.26 9.83
N GLY A 231 -5.39 20.18 8.96
CA GLY A 231 -4.77 18.89 8.65
C GLY A 231 -5.57 17.94 7.76
N TRP A 232 -6.47 18.48 6.91
CA TRP A 232 -7.19 17.67 5.93
C TRP A 232 -6.25 17.15 4.84
N LEU A 233 -5.76 15.92 5.00
CA LEU A 233 -4.82 15.28 4.06
C LEU A 233 -5.58 14.69 2.86
N ASN A 234 -5.40 15.28 1.68
CA ASN A 234 -5.84 14.70 0.42
C ASN A 234 -4.64 14.09 -0.32
N VAL A 235 -4.88 12.94 -0.94
CA VAL A 235 -3.86 12.19 -1.67
C VAL A 235 -4.40 11.80 -3.04
N GLU A 236 -3.65 12.06 -4.10
CA GLU A 236 -3.93 11.65 -5.47
C GLU A 236 -2.77 10.79 -5.98
N CYS A 237 -3.12 9.69 -6.64
CA CYS A 237 -2.18 8.69 -7.16
C CYS A 237 -2.68 8.16 -8.51
N SER A 238 -2.26 8.82 -9.59
CA SER A 238 -2.73 8.59 -10.96
C SER A 238 -4.26 8.75 -11.06
N ASP A 239 -5.00 7.64 -11.05
CA ASP A 239 -6.45 7.60 -11.25
C ASP A 239 -7.21 7.16 -9.99
N CYS A 240 -6.49 7.06 -8.86
CA CYS A 240 -7.05 6.76 -7.54
C CYS A 240 -6.63 7.83 -6.52
N SER A 241 -7.32 7.88 -5.39
CA SER A 241 -7.06 8.89 -4.35
C SER A 241 -7.37 8.36 -2.95
N LEU A 242 -6.87 9.03 -1.92
CA LEU A 242 -7.29 8.86 -0.52
C LEU A 242 -7.80 10.19 0.02
N HIS A 243 -8.92 10.11 0.73
CA HIS A 243 -9.52 11.26 1.38
C HIS A 243 -9.97 10.91 2.80
N PRO A 244 -10.00 11.89 3.72
CA PRO A 244 -10.67 11.74 4.99
C PRO A 244 -12.16 11.42 4.76
N SER A 245 -12.65 10.37 5.41
CA SER A 245 -14.05 9.93 5.33
C SER A 245 -14.90 10.50 6.47
N SER A 246 -14.26 11.15 7.44
CA SER A 246 -14.90 11.74 8.61
C SER A 246 -14.45 13.18 8.83
N PRO A 247 -15.28 14.05 9.45
CA PRO A 247 -14.89 15.42 9.76
C PRO A 247 -13.65 15.46 10.65
N PHE A 248 -12.74 16.37 10.33
CA PHE A 248 -11.53 16.57 11.11
C PHE A 248 -11.82 17.01 12.56
N ARG A 249 -11.11 16.41 13.52
CA ARG A 249 -11.08 16.83 14.94
C ARG A 249 -9.69 16.59 15.53
N GLN A 250 -9.13 17.57 16.23
CA GLN A 250 -7.75 17.50 16.78
C GLN A 250 -7.58 16.52 17.96
N ASP A 251 -8.68 16.21 18.65
CA ASP A 251 -8.74 15.33 19.81
C ASP A 251 -9.10 13.88 19.48
N ARG A 252 -9.32 13.59 18.19
CA ARG A 252 -9.71 12.28 17.66
C ARG A 252 -8.84 11.91 16.47
N GLY A 253 -8.72 10.61 16.21
CA GLY A 253 -8.27 10.14 14.89
C GLY A 253 -9.27 10.50 13.79
N CYS A 254 -8.92 10.19 12.55
CA CYS A 254 -9.77 10.41 11.38
C CYS A 254 -9.77 9.18 10.50
N GLU A 255 -10.97 8.75 10.08
CA GLU A 255 -11.11 7.68 9.10
C GLU A 255 -10.73 8.19 7.72
N PHE A 256 -10.16 7.31 6.89
CA PHE A 256 -9.88 7.57 5.49
C PHE A 256 -10.28 6.39 4.63
N SER A 257 -10.58 6.68 3.36
CA SER A 257 -10.94 5.68 2.37
C SER A 257 -10.42 6.09 0.99
N SER A 258 -10.13 5.08 0.18
CA SER A 258 -9.72 5.28 -1.19
C SER A 258 -10.91 5.52 -2.11
N HIS A 259 -10.67 6.24 -3.20
CA HIS A 259 -11.59 6.33 -4.32
C HIS A 259 -10.88 5.78 -5.58
N ASN A 260 -11.60 5.01 -6.40
CA ASN A 260 -11.10 4.37 -7.64
C ASN A 260 -9.82 3.52 -7.46
N SER A 261 -9.65 2.85 -6.32
CA SER A 261 -8.53 1.92 -6.11
C SER A 261 -8.84 0.53 -6.70
N ASP A 262 -9.15 0.50 -7.99
CA ASP A 262 -9.73 -0.67 -8.66
C ASP A 262 -8.72 -1.80 -8.94
N SER A 263 -7.43 -1.57 -8.71
CA SER A 263 -6.37 -2.55 -8.97
C SER A 263 -5.37 -2.69 -7.81
N PRO A 264 -4.75 -3.87 -7.65
CA PRO A 264 -3.67 -4.06 -6.67
C PRO A 264 -2.52 -3.08 -6.85
N ALA A 265 -2.23 -2.65 -8.08
CA ALA A 265 -1.16 -1.69 -8.33
C ALA A 265 -1.48 -0.30 -7.75
N GLN A 266 -2.73 0.17 -7.89
CA GLN A 266 -3.18 1.41 -7.27
C GLN A 266 -3.18 1.31 -5.75
N GLN A 267 -3.69 0.20 -5.21
CA GLN A 267 -3.69 -0.08 -3.78
C GLN A 267 -2.28 -0.06 -3.19
N LEU A 268 -1.35 -0.79 -3.79
CA LEU A 268 0.05 -0.86 -3.34
C LEU A 268 0.78 0.47 -3.50
N ALA A 269 0.46 1.27 -4.54
CA ALA A 269 1.03 2.60 -4.70
C ALA A 269 0.55 3.55 -3.58
N LEU A 270 -0.75 3.58 -3.29
CA LEU A 270 -1.30 4.34 -2.15
C LEU A 270 -0.72 3.87 -0.81
N LEU A 271 -0.58 2.55 -0.63
CA LEU A 271 0.02 1.97 0.57
C LEU A 271 1.49 2.39 0.74
N ALA A 272 2.27 2.47 -0.33
CA ALA A 272 3.62 3.02 -0.30
C ALA A 272 3.63 4.50 0.14
N GLY A 273 2.65 5.29 -0.32
CA GLY A 273 2.43 6.65 0.16
C GLY A 273 2.17 6.72 1.66
N LEU A 274 1.24 5.89 2.17
CA LEU A 274 0.95 5.79 3.61
C LEU A 274 2.15 5.31 4.43
N ALA A 275 2.96 4.41 3.87
CA ALA A 275 4.20 3.95 4.49
C ALA A 275 5.23 5.09 4.63
N ALA A 276 5.39 5.92 3.59
CA ALA A 276 6.24 7.10 3.65
C ALA A 276 5.69 8.17 4.62
N LEU A 277 4.37 8.34 4.72
CA LEU A 277 3.75 9.19 5.75
C LEU A 277 4.10 8.69 7.15
N HIS A 278 3.94 7.38 7.39
CA HIS A 278 4.26 6.77 8.67
C HIS A 278 5.72 7.03 9.04
N ASP A 279 6.67 6.79 8.13
CA ASP A 279 8.10 7.04 8.36
C ASP A 279 8.38 8.51 8.65
N ARG A 280 7.71 9.43 7.94
CA ARG A 280 7.86 10.87 8.16
C ARG A 280 7.37 11.29 9.54
N VAL A 281 6.20 10.81 9.95
CA VAL A 281 5.63 11.11 11.27
C VAL A 281 6.48 10.47 12.38
N ASP A 282 6.99 9.25 12.19
CA ASP A 282 7.86 8.60 13.16
C ASP A 282 9.11 9.43 13.43
N LYS A 283 9.78 9.88 12.36
CA LYS A 283 11.00 10.69 12.45
C LYS A 283 10.80 12.06 13.09
N GLU A 284 9.61 12.65 12.97
CA GLU A 284 9.33 13.98 13.56
C GLU A 284 8.85 13.89 15.01
N LEU A 285 8.27 12.76 15.44
CA LEU A 285 7.75 12.58 16.79
C LEU A 285 8.68 11.80 17.72
N TYR A 286 9.66 11.05 17.17
CA TYR A 286 10.59 10.17 17.89
C TYR A 286 11.99 10.19 17.30
#